data_AF-A0AAD7MCZ2-F1
#
_entry.id   AF-A0AAD7MCZ2-F1
#
_cell.length_a   1.000
_cell.length_b   1.000
_cell.length_c   1.000
_cell.angle_alpha   90.00
_cell.angle_beta   90.00
_cell.angle_gamma   90.00
#
_symmetry.space_group_name_H-M   'P 1'
#
loop_
_entity.id
_entity.type
_entity.pdbx_description
1 polymer ?
#
loop_
_entity_poly.entity_id
_entity_poly.type
_entity_poly.pdbx_seq_one_letter_code
_entity_poly.pdbx_strand_id
1 'polypeptide(L)'
;MHAHTGLRHFKKAISAVLQWTGTEHKEIHHIFMGVLAGAVNVQVLIVVKSLIDVIYCAQFQSHTTGTLDAPQYSLDTFHTNQSILVTLGIREQFNVPKIHSLQHYVSAIQPLGSADGFNTEAPERLHICFAKKAYRSSNKHDYTSQMTAWLQRQGAFALRQSYLDWLNHKLNSEPEGEDDDASDEEGVPTTAQQRHTVAAKKNDCGRLSCVDEDPHEYRCTISASGSVAVL
;
A
#
# COMPACT_ATOMS: atom_id res chain seq x y z
N MET A 1 -17.79 -6.36 26.46
CA MET A 1 -16.92 -7.40 25.88
C MET A 1 -17.41 -7.66 24.47
N HIS A 2 -16.60 -7.40 23.44
CA HIS A 2 -17.06 -7.52 22.04
C HIS A 2 -16.72 -8.92 21.50
N ALA A 3 -17.73 -9.57 20.91
CA ALA A 3 -17.72 -10.98 20.52
C ALA A 3 -16.93 -11.29 19.23
N HIS A 4 -16.39 -10.28 18.52
CA HIS A 4 -15.70 -10.49 17.24
C HIS A 4 -14.40 -9.69 17.19
N THR A 5 -13.27 -10.38 17.31
CA THR A 5 -11.93 -9.85 17.07
C THR A 5 -11.68 -9.77 15.56
N GLY A 6 -11.49 -8.58 15.01
CA GLY A 6 -11.08 -8.37 13.61
C GLY A 6 -11.95 -7.43 12.77
N LEU A 7 -13.13 -7.01 13.26
CA LEU A 7 -14.00 -6.07 12.54
C LEU A 7 -13.81 -4.64 13.05
N ARG A 8 -13.65 -3.68 12.12
CA ARG A 8 -13.55 -2.26 12.50
C ARG A 8 -14.87 -1.71 13.06
N HIS A 9 -14.78 -1.07 14.22
CA HIS A 9 -15.92 -0.39 14.84
C HIS A 9 -16.03 1.09 14.41
N PHE A 10 -17.15 1.46 13.80
CA PHE A 10 -17.46 2.84 13.41
C PHE A 10 -18.12 3.60 14.57
N LYS A 11 -17.31 4.30 15.39
CA LYS A 11 -17.79 5.03 16.59
C LYS A 11 -18.91 6.05 16.33
N LYS A 12 -18.96 6.65 15.13
CA LYS A 12 -19.95 7.69 14.75
C LYS A 12 -21.00 7.19 13.75
N ALA A 13 -21.15 5.87 13.59
CA ALA A 13 -21.95 5.24 12.53
C ALA A 13 -21.45 5.53 11.11
N ILE A 14 -21.94 4.74 10.15
CA ILE A 14 -21.56 4.81 8.72
C ILE A 14 -22.08 6.10 8.07
N SER A 15 -23.23 6.62 8.52
CA SER A 15 -23.88 7.81 7.98
C SER A 15 -23.12 9.12 8.24
N ALA A 16 -22.20 9.15 9.21
CA ALA A 16 -21.43 10.35 9.53
C ALA A 16 -20.13 10.49 8.71
N VAL A 17 -19.80 9.52 7.85
CA VAL A 17 -18.57 9.53 7.06
C VAL A 17 -18.77 10.40 5.82
N LEU A 18 -18.11 11.57 5.79
CA LEU A 18 -18.13 12.48 4.64
C LEU A 18 -17.11 12.12 3.56
N GLN A 19 -15.97 11.55 3.96
CA GLN A 19 -14.89 11.17 3.05
C GLN A 19 -14.40 9.78 3.45
N TRP A 20 -14.50 8.84 2.51
CA TRP A 20 -14.09 7.46 2.69
C TRP A 20 -12.59 7.31 2.46
N THR A 21 -11.87 6.71 3.40
CA THR A 21 -10.52 6.21 3.16
C THR A 21 -10.56 4.80 2.56
N GLY A 22 -9.50 4.39 1.85
CA GLY A 22 -9.42 3.05 1.26
C GLY A 22 -9.56 1.92 2.28
N THR A 23 -8.97 2.07 3.49
CA THR A 23 -9.14 1.09 4.57
C THR A 23 -10.59 1.03 5.05
N GLU A 24 -11.26 2.16 5.19
CA GLU A 24 -12.67 2.18 5.61
C GLU A 24 -13.55 1.48 4.59
N HIS A 25 -13.27 1.66 3.31
CA HIS A 25 -13.99 0.99 2.24
C HIS A 25 -13.81 -0.54 2.28
N LYS A 26 -12.56 -1.02 2.45
CA LYS A 26 -12.26 -2.46 2.59
C LYS A 26 -12.97 -3.09 3.79
N GLU A 27 -12.90 -2.44 4.95
CA GLU A 27 -13.58 -2.90 6.17
C GLU A 27 -15.11 -2.94 6.00
N ILE A 28 -15.69 -1.97 5.31
CA ILE A 28 -17.12 -2.01 5.00
C ILE A 28 -17.44 -3.19 4.11
N HIS A 29 -16.66 -3.47 3.07
CA HIS A 29 -16.95 -4.61 2.19
C HIS A 29 -17.01 -5.94 2.94
N HIS A 30 -16.22 -6.13 4.00
CA HIS A 30 -16.29 -7.32 4.85
C HIS A 30 -17.58 -7.43 5.66
N ILE A 31 -18.10 -6.30 6.15
CA ILE A 31 -19.26 -6.27 7.06
C ILE A 31 -20.58 -6.11 6.29
N PHE A 32 -20.55 -5.50 5.11
CA PHE A 32 -21.74 -5.03 4.39
C PHE A 32 -22.71 -6.16 4.06
N MET A 33 -22.21 -7.31 3.59
CA MET A 33 -23.06 -8.48 3.33
C MET A 33 -23.73 -9.01 4.60
N GLY A 34 -23.01 -9.06 5.72
CA GLY A 34 -23.56 -9.52 6.99
C GLY A 34 -24.66 -8.61 7.52
N VAL A 35 -24.54 -7.29 7.32
CA VAL A 35 -25.55 -6.30 7.72
C VAL A 35 -26.82 -6.40 6.88
N LEU A 36 -26.69 -6.70 5.59
CA LEU A 36 -27.85 -6.82 4.70
C LEU A 36 -28.59 -8.15 4.84
N ALA A 37 -27.91 -9.20 5.33
CA ALA A 37 -28.49 -10.52 5.50
C ALA A 37 -29.74 -10.47 6.40
N GLY A 38 -30.90 -10.85 5.84
CA GLY A 38 -32.19 -10.84 6.54
C GLY A 38 -32.87 -9.47 6.62
N ALA A 39 -32.21 -8.38 6.20
CA ALA A 39 -32.79 -7.03 6.22
C ALA A 39 -33.37 -6.59 4.87
N VAL A 40 -32.89 -7.15 3.75
CA VAL A 40 -33.29 -6.75 2.39
C VAL A 40 -33.76 -7.95 1.56
N ASN A 41 -34.44 -7.65 0.44
CA ASN A 41 -34.85 -8.67 -0.53
C ASN A 41 -33.64 -9.45 -1.06
N VAL A 42 -33.80 -10.76 -1.29
CA VAL A 42 -32.76 -11.65 -1.84
C VAL A 42 -32.16 -11.11 -3.14
N GLN A 43 -32.97 -10.48 -4.00
CA GLN A 43 -32.49 -9.86 -5.24
C GLN A 43 -31.51 -8.70 -4.99
N VAL A 44 -31.77 -7.88 -3.96
CA VAL A 44 -30.84 -6.82 -3.55
C VAL A 44 -29.54 -7.41 -3.01
N LEU A 45 -29.62 -8.51 -2.26
CA LEU A 45 -28.43 -9.24 -1.81
C LEU A 45 -27.59 -9.74 -2.98
N ILE A 46 -28.23 -10.30 -4.02
CA ILE A 46 -27.53 -10.79 -5.22
C ILE A 46 -26.78 -9.65 -5.91
N VAL A 47 -27.43 -8.49 -6.10
CA VAL A 47 -26.81 -7.32 -6.75
C VAL A 47 -25.63 -6.78 -5.94
N VAL A 48 -25.78 -6.67 -4.62
CA VAL A 48 -24.69 -6.19 -3.75
C VAL A 48 -23.54 -7.19 -3.74
N LYS A 49 -23.85 -8.48 -3.58
CA LYS A 49 -22.86 -9.55 -3.58
C LYS A 49 -22.07 -9.55 -4.89
N SER A 50 -22.76 -9.52 -6.02
CA SER A 50 -22.10 -9.59 -7.33
C SER A 50 -21.15 -8.41 -7.56
N LEU A 51 -21.52 -7.20 -7.12
CA LEU A 51 -20.63 -6.04 -7.17
C LEU A 51 -19.39 -6.22 -6.27
N ILE A 52 -19.59 -6.72 -5.05
CA ILE A 52 -18.50 -7.01 -4.11
C ILE A 52 -17.55 -8.07 -4.68
N ASP A 53 -18.10 -9.13 -5.29
CA ASP A 53 -17.32 -10.20 -5.90
C ASP A 53 -16.45 -9.69 -7.05
N VAL A 54 -16.98 -8.81 -7.93
CA VAL A 54 -16.17 -8.16 -8.99
C VAL A 54 -15.03 -7.34 -8.38
N ILE A 55 -15.30 -6.55 -7.34
CA ILE A 55 -14.28 -5.71 -6.68
C ILE A 55 -13.18 -6.58 -6.06
N TYR A 56 -13.53 -7.68 -5.39
CA TYR A 56 -12.53 -8.58 -4.81
C TYR A 56 -11.73 -9.32 -5.86
N CYS A 57 -12.36 -9.81 -6.93
CA CYS A 57 -11.65 -10.43 -8.04
C CYS A 57 -10.65 -9.45 -8.68
N ALA A 58 -11.01 -8.18 -8.85
CA ALA A 58 -10.12 -7.16 -9.40
C ALA A 58 -8.87 -6.89 -8.53
N GLN A 59 -8.89 -7.27 -7.25
CA GLN A 59 -7.76 -7.11 -6.32
C GLN A 59 -6.79 -8.30 -6.34
N PHE A 60 -7.02 -9.31 -7.17
CA PHE A 60 -6.13 -10.46 -7.23
C PHE A 60 -4.81 -10.08 -7.89
N GLN A 61 -3.70 -10.41 -7.21
CA GLN A 61 -2.34 -10.14 -7.72
C GLN A 61 -2.00 -10.96 -8.96
N SER A 62 -2.69 -12.09 -9.16
CA SER A 62 -2.51 -12.95 -10.32
C SER A 62 -3.86 -13.47 -10.79
N HIS A 63 -4.04 -13.47 -12.11
CA HIS A 63 -5.23 -13.98 -12.78
C HIS A 63 -4.86 -15.15 -13.68
N THR A 64 -5.63 -16.22 -13.57
CA THR A 64 -5.70 -17.28 -14.58
C THR A 64 -6.95 -17.10 -15.45
N THR A 65 -7.01 -17.78 -16.59
CA THR A 65 -8.19 -17.78 -17.47
C THR A 65 -9.46 -18.14 -16.70
N GLY A 66 -9.43 -19.19 -15.87
CA GLY A 66 -10.58 -19.60 -15.07
C GLY A 66 -10.98 -18.58 -14.00
N THR A 67 -10.04 -17.83 -13.42
CA THR A 67 -10.38 -16.76 -12.46
C THR A 67 -10.97 -15.52 -13.12
N LEU A 68 -10.76 -15.32 -14.42
CA LEU A 68 -11.36 -14.20 -15.17
C LEU A 68 -12.82 -14.44 -15.54
N ASP A 69 -13.27 -15.70 -15.55
CA ASP A 69 -14.69 -16.03 -15.73
C ASP A 69 -15.54 -15.56 -14.54
N ALA A 70 -14.97 -15.57 -13.33
CA ALA A 70 -15.66 -15.16 -12.10
C ALA A 70 -16.11 -13.68 -12.09
N PRO A 71 -15.25 -12.68 -12.34
CA PRO A 71 -15.70 -11.28 -12.41
C PRO A 71 -16.66 -11.04 -13.57
N GLN A 72 -16.51 -11.73 -14.71
CA GLN A 72 -17.45 -11.62 -15.82
C GLN A 72 -18.84 -12.13 -15.42
N TYR A 73 -18.91 -13.33 -14.85
CA TYR A 73 -20.16 -13.92 -14.35
C TYR A 73 -20.84 -13.04 -13.29
N SER A 74 -20.06 -12.50 -12.35
CA SER A 74 -20.57 -11.58 -11.34
C SER A 74 -21.09 -10.28 -11.95
N LEU A 75 -20.41 -9.74 -12.96
CA LEU A 75 -20.84 -8.52 -13.65
C LEU A 75 -22.13 -8.75 -14.46
N ASP A 76 -22.27 -9.90 -15.12
CA ASP A 76 -23.51 -10.28 -15.81
C ASP A 76 -24.67 -10.47 -14.83
N THR A 77 -24.39 -11.09 -13.67
CA THR A 77 -25.34 -11.25 -12.56
C THR A 77 -25.77 -9.89 -12.01
N PHE A 78 -24.85 -8.94 -11.86
CA PHE A 78 -25.16 -7.56 -11.47
C PHE A 78 -26.11 -6.91 -12.48
N HIS A 79 -25.77 -6.93 -13.77
CA HIS A 79 -26.59 -6.26 -14.80
C HIS A 79 -27.97 -6.87 -15.00
N THR A 80 -28.10 -8.18 -14.81
CA THR A 80 -29.40 -8.88 -14.89
C THR A 80 -30.34 -8.46 -13.75
N ASN A 81 -29.79 -8.19 -12.56
CA ASN A 81 -30.59 -7.96 -11.35
C ASN A 81 -30.65 -6.48 -10.91
N GLN A 82 -29.81 -5.58 -11.45
CA GLN A 82 -29.71 -4.17 -11.02
C GLN A 82 -31.03 -3.39 -11.09
N SER A 83 -31.96 -3.80 -11.96
CA SER A 83 -33.27 -3.15 -12.13
C SER A 83 -34.09 -3.14 -10.83
N ILE A 84 -33.87 -4.11 -9.93
CA ILE A 84 -34.55 -4.14 -8.63
C ILE A 84 -34.27 -2.88 -7.80
N LEU A 85 -33.08 -2.32 -7.90
CA LEU A 85 -32.70 -1.10 -7.18
C LEU A 85 -33.44 0.14 -7.72
N VAL A 86 -33.79 0.13 -9.01
CA VAL A 86 -34.64 1.16 -9.62
C VAL A 86 -36.09 0.97 -9.19
N THR A 87 -36.60 -0.26 -9.24
CA THR A 87 -37.97 -0.59 -8.82
C THR A 87 -38.24 -0.23 -7.36
N LEU A 88 -37.25 -0.42 -6.48
CA LEU A 88 -37.34 -0.05 -5.06
C LEU A 88 -37.13 1.47 -4.82
N GLY A 89 -36.87 2.26 -5.85
CA GLY A 89 -36.63 3.70 -5.73
C GLY A 89 -35.32 4.05 -5.03
N ILE A 90 -34.38 3.11 -4.89
CA ILE A 90 -33.07 3.36 -4.26
C ILE A 90 -32.21 4.22 -5.19
N ARG A 91 -32.35 4.05 -6.51
CA ARG A 91 -31.61 4.81 -7.52
C ARG A 91 -32.40 4.96 -8.81
N GLU A 92 -32.31 6.12 -9.46
CA GLU A 92 -33.03 6.37 -10.72
C GLU A 92 -32.39 5.66 -11.93
N GLN A 93 -31.05 5.65 -12.01
CA GLN A 93 -30.31 5.10 -13.15
C GLN A 93 -28.89 4.61 -12.76
N PHE A 94 -28.34 3.73 -13.59
CA PHE A 94 -27.02 3.10 -13.42
C PHE A 94 -25.91 3.69 -14.29
N ASN A 95 -26.07 4.94 -14.75
CA ASN A 95 -25.03 5.68 -15.50
C ASN A 95 -23.93 6.20 -14.57
N VAL A 96 -23.19 5.28 -13.95
CA VAL A 96 -22.08 5.57 -13.04
C VAL A 96 -20.78 5.21 -13.74
N PRO A 97 -19.87 6.18 -13.97
CA PRO A 97 -18.60 5.91 -14.64
C PRO A 97 -17.83 4.76 -14.02
N LYS A 98 -17.81 4.67 -12.68
CA LYS A 98 -17.14 3.59 -11.93
C LYS A 98 -17.77 2.19 -12.12
N ILE A 99 -19.06 2.10 -12.42
CA ILE A 99 -19.69 0.80 -12.72
C ILE A 99 -19.42 0.43 -14.17
N HIS A 100 -19.44 1.42 -15.06
CA HIS A 100 -19.09 1.23 -16.46
C HIS A 100 -17.63 0.80 -16.62
N SER A 101 -16.69 1.36 -15.85
CA SER A 101 -15.28 0.98 -15.91
C SER A 101 -15.05 -0.49 -15.59
N LEU A 102 -15.82 -1.09 -14.66
CA LEU A 102 -15.76 -2.52 -14.33
C LEU A 102 -16.01 -3.43 -15.53
N GLN A 103 -16.78 -2.98 -16.54
CA GLN A 103 -17.05 -3.76 -17.75
C GLN A 103 -15.77 -3.99 -18.57
N HIS A 104 -14.80 -3.08 -18.45
CA HIS A 104 -13.54 -3.14 -19.18
C HIS A 104 -12.42 -3.82 -18.40
N TYR A 105 -12.66 -4.27 -17.17
CA TYR A 105 -11.61 -4.84 -16.33
C TYR A 105 -11.11 -6.16 -16.91
N VAL A 106 -12.02 -7.08 -17.28
CA VAL A 106 -11.64 -8.38 -17.83
C VAL A 106 -10.85 -8.23 -19.13
N SER A 107 -11.30 -7.34 -20.02
CA SER A 107 -10.63 -7.06 -21.29
C SER A 107 -9.31 -6.30 -21.14
N ALA A 108 -9.13 -5.52 -20.07
CA ALA A 108 -7.88 -4.84 -19.76
C ALA A 108 -6.86 -5.77 -19.09
N ILE A 109 -7.30 -6.67 -18.20
CA ILE A 109 -6.41 -7.56 -17.44
C ILE A 109 -5.70 -8.56 -18.35
N GLN A 110 -6.36 -9.03 -19.42
CA GLN A 110 -5.78 -9.97 -20.37
C GLN A 110 -4.49 -9.44 -21.05
N PRO A 111 -4.47 -8.23 -21.66
CA PRO A 111 -3.27 -7.67 -22.27
C PRO A 111 -2.33 -6.95 -21.29
N LEU A 112 -2.83 -6.35 -20.20
CA LEU A 112 -2.04 -5.49 -19.32
C LEU A 112 -1.54 -6.19 -18.05
N GLY A 113 -2.08 -7.37 -17.72
CA GLY A 113 -1.81 -8.06 -16.46
C GLY A 113 -2.74 -7.64 -15.32
N SER A 114 -2.42 -8.06 -14.09
CA SER A 114 -3.24 -7.75 -12.90
C SER A 114 -3.35 -6.24 -12.65
N ALA A 115 -4.50 -5.82 -12.12
CA ALA A 115 -4.77 -4.43 -11.77
C ALA A 115 -3.96 -3.92 -10.57
N ASP A 116 -3.34 -4.79 -9.76
CA ASP A 116 -2.58 -4.41 -8.56
C ASP A 116 -1.47 -3.39 -8.85
N GLY A 117 -0.79 -3.53 -10.00
CA GLY A 117 0.29 -2.65 -10.43
C GLY A 117 -0.15 -1.27 -10.95
N PHE A 118 -1.45 -1.04 -11.16
CA PHE A 118 -1.98 0.19 -11.76
C PHE A 118 -2.69 1.10 -10.75
N ASN A 119 -2.54 0.84 -9.45
CA ASN A 119 -3.16 1.66 -8.43
C ASN A 119 -2.50 3.06 -8.28
N THR A 120 -3.25 4.01 -7.74
CA THR A 120 -2.79 5.38 -7.47
C THR A 120 -2.11 5.54 -6.10
N GLU A 121 -2.02 4.46 -5.31
CA GLU A 121 -1.47 4.52 -3.95
C GLU A 121 0.03 4.80 -3.98
N ALA A 122 0.77 4.16 -4.89
CA ALA A 122 2.20 4.38 -5.08
C ALA A 122 2.53 5.84 -5.43
N PRO A 123 1.96 6.45 -6.50
CA PRO A 123 2.23 7.85 -6.82
C PRO A 123 1.71 8.82 -5.75
N GLU A 124 0.61 8.53 -5.05
CA GLU A 124 0.14 9.36 -3.94
C GLU A 124 1.15 9.38 -2.78
N ARG A 125 1.70 8.22 -2.43
CA ARG A 125 2.75 8.11 -1.40
C ARG A 125 4.02 8.86 -1.83
N LEU A 126 4.43 8.72 -3.08
CA LEU A 126 5.57 9.46 -3.63
C LEU A 126 5.34 10.97 -3.62
N HIS A 127 4.12 11.43 -3.88
CA HIS A 127 3.78 12.86 -3.86
C HIS A 127 3.98 13.50 -2.47
N ILE A 128 3.82 12.75 -1.38
CA ILE A 128 4.14 13.24 -0.02
C ILE A 128 5.63 13.57 0.09
N CYS A 129 6.49 12.64 -0.34
CA CYS A 129 7.94 12.78 -0.18
C CYS A 129 8.57 13.71 -1.20
N PHE A 130 8.14 13.65 -2.45
CA PHE A 130 8.76 14.40 -3.54
C PHE A 130 8.13 15.77 -3.80
N ALA A 131 6.83 15.94 -3.55
CA ALA A 131 6.18 17.23 -3.75
C ALA A 131 5.97 17.96 -2.42
N LYS A 132 5.24 17.38 -1.46
CA LYS A 132 4.85 18.10 -0.23
C LYS A 132 6.06 18.48 0.64
N LYS A 133 7.01 17.56 0.88
CA LYS A 133 8.22 17.86 1.67
C LYS A 133 9.14 18.85 0.95
N ALA A 134 9.34 18.69 -0.35
CA ALA A 134 10.13 19.61 -1.16
C ALA A 134 9.52 21.03 -1.15
N TYR A 135 8.20 21.14 -1.36
CA TYR A 135 7.49 22.41 -1.33
C TYR A 135 7.58 23.09 0.04
N ARG A 136 7.40 22.34 1.14
CA ARG A 136 7.58 22.85 2.52
C ARG A 136 8.99 23.32 2.82
N SER A 137 10.00 22.75 2.15
CA SER A 137 11.41 23.12 2.30
C SER A 137 11.82 24.29 1.41
N SER A 138 10.93 24.77 0.54
CA SER A 138 11.16 25.93 -0.33
C SER A 138 10.71 27.23 0.33
N ASN A 139 11.17 28.36 -0.21
CA ASN A 139 10.66 29.68 0.18
C ASN A 139 9.28 30.01 -0.46
N LYS A 140 8.67 29.06 -1.19
CA LYS A 140 7.39 29.17 -1.92
C LYS A 140 7.36 30.20 -3.06
N HIS A 141 8.50 30.79 -3.42
CA HIS A 141 8.64 31.71 -4.55
C HIS A 141 9.52 31.07 -5.62
N ASP A 142 9.03 30.96 -6.86
CA ASP A 142 9.69 30.16 -7.90
C ASP A 142 10.12 28.77 -7.37
N TYR A 143 9.15 28.06 -6.78
CA TYR A 143 9.40 26.85 -6.00
C TYR A 143 9.85 25.66 -6.86
N THR A 144 9.60 25.67 -8.17
CA THR A 144 9.94 24.55 -9.06
C THR A 144 11.44 24.32 -9.10
N SER A 145 12.25 25.37 -9.28
CA SER A 145 13.72 25.30 -9.30
C SER A 145 14.30 24.87 -7.96
N GLN A 146 13.66 25.28 -6.86
CA GLN A 146 14.06 24.88 -5.51
C GLN A 146 13.69 23.43 -5.19
N MET A 147 12.51 22.98 -5.60
CA MET A 147 12.05 21.60 -5.41
C MET A 147 12.92 20.63 -6.20
N THR A 148 13.30 20.96 -7.45
CA THR A 148 14.20 20.12 -8.25
C THR A 148 15.59 20.04 -7.61
N ALA A 149 16.16 21.16 -7.17
CA ALA A 149 17.45 21.17 -6.46
C ALA A 149 17.38 20.40 -5.13
N TRP A 150 16.27 20.49 -4.40
CA TRP A 150 16.04 19.71 -3.19
C TRP A 150 16.01 18.21 -3.48
N LEU A 151 15.29 17.78 -4.53
CA LEU A 151 15.23 16.38 -4.95
C LEU A 151 16.60 15.85 -5.37
N GLN A 152 17.37 16.62 -6.13
CA GLN A 152 18.74 16.25 -6.51
C GLN A 152 19.63 16.01 -5.28
N ARG A 153 19.54 16.89 -4.27
CA ARG A 153 20.28 16.71 -3.01
C ARG A 153 19.84 15.46 -2.26
N GLN A 154 18.54 15.22 -2.15
CA GLN A 154 18.02 14.00 -1.48
C GLN A 154 18.50 12.73 -2.20
N GLY A 155 18.49 12.71 -3.54
CA GLY A 155 19.02 11.59 -4.33
C GLY A 155 20.52 11.36 -4.09
N ALA A 156 21.31 12.43 -4.04
CA ALA A 156 22.75 12.33 -3.75
C ALA A 156 23.02 11.80 -2.33
N PHE A 157 22.25 12.24 -1.34
CA PHE A 157 22.36 11.72 0.03
C PHE A 157 21.96 10.25 0.12
N ALA A 158 20.86 9.84 -0.52
CA ALA A 158 20.43 8.44 -0.54
C ALA A 158 21.48 7.53 -1.17
N LEU A 159 22.06 7.94 -2.31
CA LEU A 159 23.14 7.21 -2.96
C LEU A 159 24.41 7.11 -2.09
N ARG A 160 24.75 8.19 -1.37
CA ARG A 160 25.89 8.17 -0.44
C ARG A 160 25.63 7.24 0.74
N GLN A 161 24.41 7.24 1.29
CA GLN A 161 24.03 6.35 2.39
C GLN A 161 24.12 4.88 1.95
N SER A 162 23.53 4.52 0.80
CA SER A 162 23.58 3.13 0.31
C SER A 162 25.01 2.66 0.06
N TYR A 163 25.90 3.53 -0.42
CA TYR A 163 27.32 3.22 -0.56
C TYR A 163 28.01 2.95 0.80
N LEU A 164 27.71 3.75 1.82
CA LEU A 164 28.26 3.55 3.17
C LEU A 164 27.73 2.25 3.81
N ASP A 165 26.45 1.95 3.62
CA ASP A 165 25.82 0.72 4.13
C ASP A 165 26.44 -0.52 3.46
N TRP A 166 26.67 -0.47 2.14
CA TRP A 166 27.38 -1.52 1.41
C TRP A 166 28.80 -1.73 1.92
N LEU A 167 29.56 -0.66 2.17
CA LEU A 167 30.91 -0.76 2.74
C LEU A 167 30.91 -1.40 4.12
N ASN A 168 29.97 -1.01 4.99
CA ASN A 168 29.84 -1.57 6.33
C ASN A 168 29.51 -3.06 6.27
N HIS A 169 28.61 -3.47 5.37
CA HIS A 169 28.30 -4.88 5.19
C HIS A 169 29.51 -5.69 4.73
N LYS A 170 30.32 -5.14 3.80
CA LYS A 170 31.53 -5.80 3.31
C LYS A 170 32.57 -5.99 4.40
N LEU A 171 32.81 -4.96 5.21
CA LEU A 171 33.77 -5.01 6.32
C LEU A 171 33.37 -6.02 7.41
N ASN A 172 32.06 -6.24 7.61
CA ASN A 172 31.55 -7.17 8.60
C ASN A 172 31.40 -8.62 8.07
N SER A 173 31.63 -8.87 6.78
CA SER A 173 31.47 -10.18 6.14
C SER A 173 32.78 -10.90 5.80
N GLU A 174 33.93 -10.25 6.03
CA GLU A 174 35.22 -10.94 5.90
C GLU A 174 35.40 -11.86 7.13
N PRO A 175 35.63 -13.19 6.94
CA PRO A 175 35.89 -14.09 8.06
C PRO A 175 37.21 -13.71 8.74
N GLU A 176 37.20 -13.69 10.08
CA GLU A 176 38.44 -13.65 10.86
C GLU A 176 39.33 -14.78 10.36
N GLY A 177 40.50 -14.41 9.82
CA GLY A 177 41.50 -15.36 9.35
C GLY A 177 41.94 -16.26 10.50
N GLU A 178 42.13 -17.54 10.17
CA GLU A 178 42.73 -18.55 11.01
C GLU A 178 44.07 -18.05 11.59
N ASP A 179 44.11 -17.79 12.89
CA ASP A 179 45.35 -17.62 13.65
C ASP A 179 45.83 -19.01 14.10
N ASP A 180 46.65 -19.67 13.27
CA ASP A 180 47.60 -20.70 13.69
C ASP A 180 49.02 -20.16 13.46
N ASP A 181 49.68 -19.65 14.52
CA ASP A 181 50.95 -20.22 15.01
C ASP A 181 51.45 -19.51 16.29
N ALA A 182 52.02 -20.30 17.18
CA ALA A 182 52.51 -19.90 18.50
C ALA A 182 54.00 -19.49 18.49
N SER A 183 54.37 -18.42 19.20
CA SER A 183 55.61 -18.31 20.01
C SER A 183 55.69 -17.01 20.83
N ASP A 184 56.44 -17.07 21.94
CA ASP A 184 56.34 -16.33 23.21
C ASP A 184 56.98 -14.92 23.34
N GLU A 185 56.40 -14.15 24.29
CA GLU A 185 56.96 -13.20 25.30
C GLU A 185 57.85 -11.99 24.91
N GLU A 186 57.39 -10.77 25.27
CA GLU A 186 57.97 -9.84 26.28
C GLU A 186 57.45 -8.38 26.14
N GLY A 187 57.00 -7.76 27.25
CA GLY A 187 57.13 -6.32 27.52
C GLY A 187 55.97 -5.32 27.22
N VAL A 188 55.20 -4.98 28.27
CA VAL A 188 54.20 -3.87 28.42
C VAL A 188 54.93 -2.49 28.45
N PRO A 189 54.40 -1.33 27.94
CA PRO A 189 53.31 -0.60 28.61
C PRO A 189 52.27 0.18 27.76
N THR A 190 51.02 0.02 28.21
CA THR A 190 49.93 1.00 28.43
C THR A 190 49.91 2.30 27.62
N THR A 191 48.87 2.48 26.81
CA THR A 191 48.16 3.77 26.72
C THR A 191 46.67 3.50 26.47
N ALA A 192 45.84 3.99 27.39
CA ALA A 192 44.39 3.92 27.32
C ALA A 192 43.87 4.69 26.09
N GLN A 193 43.18 4.00 25.19
CA GLN A 193 42.25 4.65 24.26
C GLN A 193 40.84 4.24 24.62
N GLN A 194 40.11 5.21 25.16
CA GLN A 194 38.69 5.16 25.44
C GLN A 194 37.93 4.64 24.22
N ARG A 195 37.31 3.46 24.38
CA ARG A 195 36.18 3.04 23.54
C ARG A 195 35.04 4.03 23.80
N HIS A 196 34.88 5.00 22.90
CA HIS A 196 33.63 5.74 22.82
C HIS A 196 32.55 4.78 22.33
N THR A 197 31.75 4.25 23.26
CA THR A 197 30.46 3.66 22.94
C THR A 197 29.55 4.80 22.47
N VAL A 198 29.46 5.00 21.15
CA VAL A 198 28.40 5.82 20.58
C VAL A 198 27.12 5.01 20.74
N ALA A 199 26.40 5.27 21.82
CA ALA A 199 25.02 4.88 21.96
C ALA A 199 24.28 5.35 20.70
N ALA A 200 23.79 4.40 19.90
CA ALA A 200 22.96 4.66 18.75
C ALA A 200 21.67 5.34 19.23
N LYS A 201 21.70 6.67 19.32
CA LYS A 201 20.48 7.47 19.34
C LYS A 201 19.77 7.17 18.02
N LYS A 202 18.60 6.58 18.14
CA LYS A 202 17.61 6.40 17.08
C LYS A 202 17.19 7.80 16.61
N ASN A 203 18.01 8.41 15.76
CA ASN A 203 17.68 9.68 15.12
C ASN A 203 16.72 9.33 13.97
N ASP A 204 15.44 9.47 14.27
CA ASP A 204 14.28 9.23 13.40
C ASP A 204 14.15 10.27 12.27
N CYS A 205 15.26 10.65 11.65
CA CYS A 205 15.26 11.67 10.60
C CYS A 205 16.42 11.43 9.64
N GLY A 206 16.19 10.59 8.63
CA GLY A 206 17.19 10.40 7.57
C GLY A 206 16.97 9.22 6.63
N ARG A 207 16.03 8.31 6.91
CA ARG A 207 15.66 7.28 5.96
C ARG A 207 14.62 7.86 5.00
N LEU A 208 14.98 8.07 3.74
CA LEU A 208 13.99 8.05 2.66
C LEU A 208 13.47 6.60 2.57
N SER A 209 12.65 6.18 3.53
CA SER A 209 12.04 4.84 3.61
C SER A 209 10.90 4.66 2.61
N CYS A 210 11.09 5.17 1.40
CA CYS A 210 10.15 5.02 0.28
C CYS A 210 10.73 4.16 -0.83
N VAL A 211 12.02 3.83 -0.76
CA VAL A 211 12.70 2.90 -1.64
C VAL A 211 13.63 2.09 -0.73
N ASP A 212 13.53 0.77 -0.78
CA ASP A 212 14.39 -0.20 -0.10
C ASP A 212 14.09 -0.53 1.38
N GLU A 213 13.24 -1.55 1.59
CA GLU A 213 13.59 -2.75 2.38
C GLU A 213 12.98 -4.02 1.74
N ASP A 214 13.86 -5.02 1.52
CA ASP A 214 13.71 -6.47 1.23
C ASP A 214 13.56 -7.03 -0.22
N PRO A 215 14.56 -7.78 -0.73
CA PRO A 215 14.48 -8.57 -1.98
C PRO A 215 13.90 -9.99 -1.83
N HIS A 216 13.50 -10.41 -0.63
CA HIS A 216 12.92 -11.74 -0.39
C HIS A 216 11.82 -11.62 0.65
N GLU A 217 10.59 -11.34 0.19
CA GLU A 217 9.31 -11.82 0.73
C GLU A 217 8.20 -10.89 0.22
N TYR A 218 7.63 -11.20 -0.93
CA TYR A 218 6.35 -10.61 -1.37
C TYR A 218 5.22 -11.15 -0.47
N ARG A 219 5.18 -10.71 0.78
CA ARG A 219 3.99 -10.72 1.62
C ARG A 219 3.72 -9.31 2.10
N CYS A 220 3.20 -8.50 1.19
CA CYS A 220 2.62 -7.22 1.55
C CYS A 220 1.27 -7.49 2.24
N THR A 221 1.30 -7.80 3.52
CA THR A 221 0.19 -7.46 4.40
C THR A 221 0.42 -6.02 4.84
N ILE A 222 -0.57 -5.12 4.65
CA ILE A 222 -0.93 -3.98 5.54
C ILE A 222 -1.77 -2.91 4.81
N SER A 223 -3.01 -2.78 5.31
CA SER A 223 -3.76 -1.57 5.69
C SER A 223 -3.19 -0.15 5.39
N ALA A 224 -4.10 0.70 4.86
CA ALA A 224 -4.11 2.18 4.88
C ALA A 224 -3.15 2.91 3.93
N SER A 225 -3.56 3.90 3.14
CA SER A 225 -4.78 4.71 3.08
C SER A 225 -4.76 5.50 1.76
N GLY A 226 -5.91 5.71 1.12
CA GLY A 226 -6.06 6.68 0.03
C GLY A 226 -6.78 6.10 -1.18
N SER A 227 -8.10 5.92 -1.06
CA SER A 227 -8.90 5.57 -2.24
C SER A 227 -9.35 6.86 -2.90
N VAL A 228 -8.60 7.30 -3.91
CA VAL A 228 -9.14 8.03 -5.04
C VAL A 228 -8.94 7.13 -6.25
N ALA A 229 -9.86 6.19 -6.43
CA ALA A 229 -10.00 5.44 -7.66
C ALA A 229 -10.52 6.40 -8.75
N VAL A 230 -9.58 6.92 -9.54
CA VAL A 230 -9.81 7.26 -10.95
C VAL A 230 -9.44 6.02 -11.73
N LEU A 231 -10.45 5.22 -12.09
CA LEU A 231 -10.73 4.66 -13.41
C LEU A 231 -12.11 4.01 -13.36
#